data_AF-A0AAD9QP54-F1
#
_entry.id   AF-A0AAD9QP54-F1
#
_cell.length_a   1.000
_cell.length_b   1.000
_cell.length_c   1.000
_cell.angle_alpha   90.00
_cell.angle_beta   90.00
_cell.angle_gamma   90.00
#
_symmetry.space_group_name_H-M   'P 1'
#
loop_
_entity.id
_entity.type
_entity.pdbx_description
1 polymer ?
#
loop_
_entity_poly.entity_id
_entity_poly.type
_entity_poly.pdbx_seq_one_letter_code
_entity_poly.pdbx_strand_id
1 'polypeptide(L)'
;MFRKEPLKVPDLDLDKCLCAYRMSELSKERNKAIEAAESINAIQKPKLSKADKRGINLLNLCPLKRIHESKQDKSPYPPASEVELLHLNIRSLKDRTHLLELRELASERKSSIITISETWLNTSVTSAEIQINGYKPHRLDWLHKRGQEIKIGFFICLTYRPDDSPLSSFEEVLKPKYIQALTLNKPIIILGDLNCNGLEKSCPKFKALGKFCSDMNLKKQISAPTRIPPYTQTLLDVIMVCSNFSVRNSGVIQRPISDHSIVFTHLKIKKQKTIPHYHYNGKQFACDLAKEADALLTTFDKPDVNSKLKNLMDTLKHILDSHALQKQIKIHGRPCPFVNKEIKDMMKFRDILLKKFVRTHEDTDWCNFESRDQVKKMLRDAENNYTFDDVQANKNSPRALWKMINRAVPSKENQQSSYTKDLSTITNEFNLFFSKVGQKVAETSQSLMEKNNIRARLRLSDTNSSSNTFQ
;
A
#
# COMPACT_ATOMS: atom_id res chain seq x y z
N MET A 1 -68.09 -0.95 -31.64
CA MET A 1 -67.94 -2.17 -30.81
C MET A 1 -66.54 -2.72 -31.07
N PHE A 2 -65.53 -2.25 -30.33
CA PHE A 2 -64.14 -2.70 -30.47
C PHE A 2 -63.96 -4.04 -29.72
N ARG A 3 -63.57 -5.11 -30.43
CA ARG A 3 -63.12 -6.36 -29.81
C ARG A 3 -61.69 -6.13 -29.28
N LYS A 4 -61.51 -6.26 -27.96
CA LYS A 4 -60.20 -6.30 -27.30
C LYS A 4 -59.55 -7.66 -27.53
N GLU A 5 -58.36 -7.69 -28.10
CA GLU A 5 -57.46 -8.84 -28.02
C GLU A 5 -56.89 -8.97 -26.59
N PRO A 6 -56.69 -10.19 -26.06
CA PRO A 6 -56.07 -10.38 -24.77
C PRO A 6 -54.54 -10.23 -24.88
N LEU A 7 -53.97 -9.33 -24.06
CA LEU A 7 -52.52 -9.22 -23.85
C LEU A 7 -51.97 -10.54 -23.30
N LYS A 8 -51.06 -11.19 -24.05
CA LYS A 8 -50.20 -12.25 -23.53
C LYS A 8 -49.24 -11.65 -22.52
N VAL A 9 -49.41 -12.01 -21.24
CA VAL A 9 -48.41 -11.76 -20.19
C VAL A 9 -47.28 -12.79 -20.38
N PRO A 10 -46.00 -12.39 -20.40
CA PRO A 10 -44.91 -13.36 -20.51
C PRO A 10 -44.78 -14.16 -19.21
N ASP A 11 -44.61 -15.48 -19.34
CA ASP A 11 -44.32 -16.40 -18.24
C ASP A 11 -43.11 -15.90 -17.44
N LEU A 12 -43.39 -15.32 -16.27
CA LEU A 12 -42.38 -14.93 -15.30
C LEU A 12 -41.83 -16.23 -14.68
N ASP A 13 -40.58 -16.54 -15.02
CA ASP A 13 -39.80 -17.64 -14.45
C ASP A 13 -39.70 -17.46 -12.92
N LEU A 14 -40.58 -18.14 -12.19
CA LEU A 14 -40.83 -17.97 -10.76
C LEU A 14 -39.54 -18.18 -9.93
N ASP A 15 -38.64 -19.04 -10.41
CA ASP A 15 -37.35 -19.32 -9.78
C ASP A 15 -36.37 -18.14 -9.89
N LYS A 16 -36.40 -17.38 -10.99
CA LYS A 16 -35.61 -16.14 -11.13
C LYS A 16 -36.14 -15.04 -10.21
N CYS A 17 -37.47 -14.95 -10.04
CA CYS A 17 -38.09 -14.01 -9.12
C CYS A 17 -37.79 -14.34 -7.66
N LEU A 18 -37.82 -15.62 -7.28
CA LEU A 18 -37.44 -16.10 -5.94
C LEU A 18 -35.95 -15.86 -5.64
N CYS A 19 -35.07 -16.04 -6.62
CA CYS A 19 -33.64 -15.79 -6.45
C CYS A 19 -33.35 -14.28 -6.32
N ALA A 20 -33.99 -13.43 -7.15
CA ALA A 20 -33.90 -11.99 -7.04
C ALA A 20 -34.46 -11.46 -5.70
N TYR A 21 -35.57 -12.04 -5.21
CA TYR A 21 -36.15 -11.71 -3.91
C TYR A 21 -35.21 -12.10 -2.75
N ARG A 22 -34.62 -13.32 -2.77
CA ARG A 22 -33.62 -13.72 -1.76
C ARG A 22 -32.37 -12.84 -1.78
N MET A 23 -31.89 -12.44 -2.96
CA MET A 23 -30.76 -11.51 -3.09
C MET A 23 -31.10 -10.10 -2.58
N SER A 24 -32.35 -9.66 -2.78
CA SER A 24 -32.89 -8.43 -2.21
C SER A 24 -32.92 -8.48 -0.68
N GLU A 25 -33.44 -9.56 -0.10
CA GLU A 25 -33.52 -9.74 1.35
C GLU A 25 -32.13 -9.85 2.00
N LEU A 26 -31.19 -10.58 1.38
CA LEU A 26 -29.79 -10.64 1.82
C LEU A 26 -29.09 -9.28 1.71
N SER A 27 -29.44 -8.47 0.71
CA SER A 27 -28.94 -7.09 0.58
C SER A 27 -29.50 -6.17 1.68
N LYS A 28 -30.78 -6.32 2.02
CA LYS A 28 -31.42 -5.58 3.13
C LYS A 28 -30.84 -5.98 4.48
N GLU A 29 -30.60 -7.27 4.73
CA GLU A 29 -29.94 -7.75 5.95
C GLU A 29 -28.49 -7.25 6.04
N ARG A 30 -27.75 -7.27 4.92
CA ARG A 30 -26.40 -6.69 4.84
C ARG A 30 -26.40 -5.21 5.17
N ASN A 31 -27.38 -4.44 4.65
CA ASN A 31 -27.47 -3.01 4.90
C ASN A 31 -27.92 -2.71 6.33
N LYS A 32 -28.83 -3.49 6.93
CA LYS A 32 -29.15 -3.41 8.37
C LYS A 32 -27.94 -3.72 9.24
N ALA A 33 -27.12 -4.70 8.88
CA ALA A 33 -25.88 -5.00 9.59
C ALA A 33 -24.84 -3.87 9.45
N ILE A 34 -24.80 -3.18 8.31
CA ILE A 34 -23.99 -1.98 8.10
C ILE A 34 -24.50 -0.81 8.95
N GLU A 35 -25.80 -0.54 8.96
CA GLU A 35 -26.41 0.51 9.79
C GLU A 35 -26.27 0.23 11.30
N ALA A 36 -26.37 -1.02 11.72
CA ALA A 36 -26.09 -1.43 13.09
C ALA A 36 -24.62 -1.22 13.45
N ALA A 37 -23.68 -1.55 12.55
CA ALA A 37 -22.26 -1.30 12.73
C ALA A 37 -21.91 0.21 12.74
N GLU A 38 -22.64 1.02 11.98
CA GLU A 38 -22.51 2.49 11.98
C GLU A 38 -23.09 3.11 13.26
N SER A 39 -24.21 2.58 13.75
CA SER A 39 -24.83 2.99 15.03
C SER A 39 -23.94 2.66 16.23
N ILE A 40 -23.30 1.49 16.23
CA ILE A 40 -22.33 1.10 17.27
C ILE A 40 -21.08 2.02 17.23
N ASN A 41 -20.62 2.42 16.04
CA ASN A 41 -19.49 3.36 15.89
C ASN A 41 -19.86 4.82 16.25
N ALA A 42 -21.14 5.20 16.13
CA ALA A 42 -21.62 6.52 16.54
C ALA A 42 -21.71 6.66 18.07
N ILE A 43 -21.92 5.56 18.79
CA ILE A 43 -22.08 5.52 20.25
C ILE A 43 -20.72 5.46 20.99
N GLN A 44 -19.61 5.12 20.31
CA GLN A 44 -18.27 5.01 20.91
C GLN A 44 -17.20 5.93 20.26
N LYS A 45 -17.49 7.22 20.09
CA LYS A 45 -16.42 8.22 19.92
C LYS A 45 -16.08 8.87 21.27
N PRO A 46 -15.12 8.36 22.06
CA PRO A 46 -14.52 9.20 23.08
C PRO A 46 -13.76 10.33 22.39
N LYS A 47 -14.01 11.58 22.79
CA LYS A 47 -13.15 12.71 22.48
C LYS A 47 -11.79 12.45 23.13
N LEU A 48 -10.88 11.82 22.40
CA LEU A 48 -9.51 11.57 22.84
C LEU A 48 -8.77 12.91 22.98
N SER A 49 -8.27 13.17 24.17
CA SER A 49 -7.52 14.38 24.52
C SER A 49 -6.12 14.35 23.86
N LYS A 50 -5.40 15.47 23.84
CA LYS A 50 -4.02 15.53 23.28
C LYS A 50 -3.07 14.48 23.88
N ALA A 51 -3.34 13.96 25.08
CA ALA A 51 -2.53 12.91 25.71
C ALA A 51 -2.66 11.53 25.03
N ASP A 52 -3.79 11.26 24.38
CA ASP A 52 -4.14 9.94 23.82
C ASP A 52 -3.59 9.68 22.41
N LYS A 53 -2.87 10.65 21.83
CA LYS A 53 -2.14 10.48 20.56
C LYS A 53 -0.88 9.60 20.69
N ARG A 54 -0.53 9.16 21.91
CA ARG A 54 0.67 8.38 22.26
C ARG A 54 0.36 6.89 22.53
N GLY A 55 -0.57 6.32 21.76
CA GLY A 55 -0.91 4.88 21.83
C GLY A 55 -0.25 4.06 20.72
N ILE A 56 -0.58 2.77 20.64
CA ILE A 56 -0.20 1.90 19.51
C ILE A 56 -0.71 2.51 18.20
N ASN A 57 0.23 2.93 17.38
CA ASN A 57 0.02 3.61 16.13
C ASN A 57 -0.10 2.59 14.98
N LEU A 58 -1.19 2.68 14.22
CA LEU A 58 -1.37 1.96 12.95
C LEU A 58 -1.11 2.88 11.74
N LEU A 59 -0.44 4.00 11.97
CA LEU A 59 -0.20 5.07 10.99
C LEU A 59 1.29 5.09 10.65
N ASN A 60 1.64 5.55 9.44
CA ASN A 60 2.98 5.53 8.85
C ASN A 60 3.47 4.14 8.41
N LEU A 61 2.56 3.39 7.80
CA LEU A 61 2.75 1.99 7.44
C LEU A 61 2.58 1.80 5.93
N CYS A 62 3.51 1.10 5.29
CA CYS A 62 3.44 0.81 3.86
C CYS A 62 3.74 -0.66 3.56
N PRO A 63 2.70 -1.51 3.49
CA PRO A 63 2.81 -2.81 2.85
C PRO A 63 3.06 -2.70 1.34
N LEU A 64 4.06 -3.41 0.85
CA LEU A 64 4.40 -3.58 -0.55
C LEU A 64 4.11 -5.04 -0.93
N LYS A 65 3.08 -5.26 -1.76
CA LYS A 65 2.77 -6.60 -2.26
C LYS A 65 3.52 -6.82 -3.56
N ARG A 66 4.28 -7.91 -3.67
CA ARG A 66 4.85 -8.28 -4.97
C ARG A 66 3.73 -8.59 -5.96
N ILE A 67 3.85 -8.06 -7.17
CA ILE A 67 2.93 -8.40 -8.25
C ILE A 67 3.33 -9.81 -8.71
N HIS A 68 2.49 -10.80 -8.39
CA HIS A 68 2.72 -12.17 -8.84
C HIS A 68 2.48 -12.25 -10.35
N GLU A 69 3.57 -12.30 -11.10
CA GLU A 69 3.56 -12.78 -12.47
C GLU A 69 3.21 -14.27 -12.48
N SER A 70 2.38 -14.70 -13.43
CA SER A 70 2.10 -16.10 -13.71
C SER A 70 3.43 -16.84 -13.93
N LYS A 71 3.87 -17.61 -12.93
CA LYS A 71 5.17 -18.29 -12.91
C LYS A 71 5.29 -19.31 -14.06
N GLN A 72 6.37 -19.23 -14.83
CA GLN A 72 7.41 -20.28 -14.89
C GLN A 72 8.79 -19.62 -15.01
N ASP A 73 9.49 -19.53 -13.88
CA ASP A 73 10.94 -19.30 -13.87
C ASP A 73 11.53 -20.42 -13.00
N LYS A 74 12.41 -21.24 -13.59
CA LYS A 74 13.22 -22.21 -12.87
C LYS A 74 14.25 -21.42 -12.07
N SER A 75 13.86 -20.95 -10.89
CA SER A 75 14.68 -20.17 -9.98
C SER A 75 14.83 -20.94 -8.65
N PRO A 76 15.99 -20.91 -7.96
CA PRO A 76 16.24 -21.65 -6.73
C PRO A 76 15.48 -21.15 -5.49
N TYR A 77 14.46 -20.30 -5.65
CA TYR A 77 13.63 -19.73 -4.58
C TYR A 77 12.29 -20.48 -4.41
N PRO A 78 11.67 -20.47 -3.22
CA PRO A 78 10.91 -21.60 -2.72
C PRO A 78 9.67 -21.96 -3.57
N PRO A 79 9.28 -23.25 -3.56
CA PRO A 79 8.17 -23.77 -4.34
C PRO A 79 6.86 -23.03 -4.00
N ALA A 80 5.97 -22.94 -4.98
CA ALA A 80 4.79 -22.06 -5.05
C ALA A 80 3.67 -22.26 -3.99
N SER A 81 3.98 -22.78 -2.80
CA SER A 81 3.12 -22.86 -1.61
C SER A 81 3.64 -22.04 -0.42
N GLU A 82 4.78 -21.38 -0.56
CA GLU A 82 5.41 -20.59 0.50
C GLU A 82 5.35 -19.09 0.18
N VAL A 83 5.03 -18.29 1.20
CA VAL A 83 5.02 -16.83 1.16
C VAL A 83 6.10 -16.32 2.10
N GLU A 84 7.05 -15.59 1.55
CA GLU A 84 8.04 -14.86 2.33
C GLU A 84 7.52 -13.45 2.65
N LEU A 85 7.46 -13.16 3.94
CA LEU A 85 7.06 -11.87 4.49
C LEU A 85 8.27 -11.23 5.16
N LEU A 86 8.64 -10.03 4.69
CA LEU A 86 9.67 -9.18 5.27
C LEU A 86 9.04 -8.00 6.00
N HIS A 87 9.66 -7.57 7.09
CA HIS A 87 9.36 -6.33 7.78
C HIS A 87 10.62 -5.53 8.09
N LEU A 88 10.57 -4.22 7.85
CA LEU A 88 11.62 -3.28 8.19
C LEU A 88 11.01 -2.01 8.81
N ASN A 89 11.44 -1.69 10.03
CA ASN A 89 11.33 -0.32 10.55
C ASN A 89 12.40 0.54 9.88
N ILE A 90 11.99 1.36 8.91
CA ILE A 90 12.93 2.12 8.08
C ILE A 90 13.29 3.48 8.70
N ARG A 91 12.59 3.89 9.77
CA ARG A 91 12.60 5.24 10.37
C ARG A 91 12.24 6.41 9.49
N SER A 92 12.60 6.41 8.21
CA SER A 92 12.23 7.47 7.28
C SER A 92 12.43 6.98 5.86
N LEU A 93 11.35 6.86 5.10
CA LEU A 93 11.42 6.61 3.66
C LEU A 93 11.64 7.92 2.86
N LYS A 94 11.64 9.07 3.53
CA LYS A 94 12.02 10.36 2.92
C LYS A 94 13.51 10.43 2.61
N ASP A 95 14.34 9.67 3.33
CA ASP A 95 15.75 9.52 2.95
C ASP A 95 15.83 8.76 1.63
N ARG A 96 16.28 9.45 0.58
CA ARG A 96 16.44 8.88 -0.76
C ARG A 96 17.35 7.66 -0.74
N THR A 97 18.37 7.65 0.11
CA THR A 97 19.27 6.50 0.26
C THR A 97 18.51 5.26 0.72
N HIS A 98 17.66 5.39 1.75
CA HIS A 98 16.86 4.28 2.25
C HIS A 98 15.94 3.71 1.17
N LEU A 99 15.33 4.58 0.34
CA LEU A 99 14.50 4.14 -0.78
C LEU A 99 15.29 3.38 -1.85
N LEU A 100 16.50 3.82 -2.19
CA LEU A 100 17.36 3.13 -3.16
C LEU A 100 17.79 1.76 -2.65
N GLU A 101 18.21 1.67 -1.40
CA GLU A 101 18.62 0.39 -0.82
C GLU A 101 17.45 -0.58 -0.64
N LEU A 102 16.27 -0.05 -0.31
CA LEU A 102 15.04 -0.83 -0.28
C LEU A 102 14.68 -1.38 -1.68
N ARG A 103 14.91 -0.61 -2.75
CA ARG A 103 14.72 -1.07 -4.13
C ARG A 103 15.69 -2.19 -4.50
N GLU A 104 16.97 -2.08 -4.12
CA GLU A 104 17.94 -3.16 -4.34
C GLU A 104 17.58 -4.41 -3.51
N LEU A 105 17.18 -4.26 -2.24
CA LEU A 105 16.69 -5.37 -1.40
C LEU A 105 15.51 -6.08 -2.08
N ALA A 106 14.54 -5.31 -2.58
CA ALA A 106 13.35 -5.85 -3.24
C ALA A 106 13.68 -6.59 -4.55
N SER A 107 14.70 -6.12 -5.29
CA SER A 107 15.22 -6.74 -6.52
C SER A 107 16.00 -8.03 -6.25
N GLU A 108 16.82 -8.06 -5.19
CA GLU A 108 17.65 -9.21 -4.80
C GLU A 108 16.82 -10.33 -4.19
N ARG A 109 16.00 -10.02 -3.18
CA ARG A 109 15.23 -11.02 -2.41
C ARG A 109 13.98 -11.48 -3.14
N LYS A 110 13.34 -10.56 -3.87
CA LYS A 110 12.07 -10.82 -4.57
C LYS A 110 11.00 -11.44 -3.66
N SER A 111 10.96 -11.04 -2.40
CA SER A 111 10.02 -11.56 -1.39
C SER A 111 8.56 -11.32 -1.80
N SER A 112 7.65 -12.11 -1.23
CA SER A 112 6.24 -12.03 -1.63
C SER A 112 5.59 -10.75 -1.13
N ILE A 113 5.94 -10.34 0.10
CA ILE A 113 5.44 -9.12 0.74
C ILE A 113 6.59 -8.47 1.50
N ILE A 114 6.76 -7.17 1.32
CA ILE A 114 7.67 -6.33 2.13
C ILE A 114 6.79 -5.35 2.90
N THR A 115 6.95 -5.26 4.19
CA THR A 115 6.19 -4.33 5.04
C THR A 115 7.13 -3.33 5.68
N ILE A 116 6.73 -2.06 5.70
CA ILE A 116 7.60 -0.97 6.16
C ILE A 116 6.85 -0.15 7.21
N SER A 117 7.46 0.03 8.38
CA SER A 117 7.00 0.92 9.44
C SER A 117 7.88 2.17 9.52
N GLU A 118 7.38 3.18 10.25
CA GLU A 118 8.00 4.49 10.40
C GLU A 118 8.43 5.11 9.06
N THR A 119 7.54 5.07 8.06
CA THR A 119 7.89 5.61 6.74
C THR A 119 8.08 7.13 6.75
N TRP A 120 7.51 7.82 7.76
CA TRP A 120 7.47 9.29 7.91
C TRP A 120 6.92 10.03 6.68
N LEU A 121 6.18 9.30 5.84
CA LEU A 121 5.45 9.85 4.71
C LEU A 121 4.25 10.62 5.22
N ASN A 122 3.86 11.62 4.47
CA ASN A 122 2.63 12.38 4.66
C ASN A 122 1.84 12.34 3.35
N THR A 123 0.63 12.90 3.37
CA THR A 123 -0.27 12.95 2.20
C THR A 123 0.31 13.70 1.01
N SER A 124 1.38 14.50 1.18
CA SER A 124 2.05 15.17 0.07
C SER A 124 3.00 14.27 -0.72
N VAL A 125 3.45 13.13 -0.18
CA VAL A 125 4.25 12.17 -0.95
C VAL A 125 3.30 11.29 -1.74
N THR A 126 3.52 11.07 -3.04
CA THR A 126 2.66 10.21 -3.87
C THR A 126 3.07 8.74 -3.85
N SER A 127 2.17 7.83 -4.23
CA SER A 127 2.49 6.40 -4.37
C SER A 127 3.56 6.16 -5.45
N ALA A 128 3.65 7.05 -6.45
CA ALA A 128 4.64 6.99 -7.52
C ALA A 128 6.07 7.26 -7.01
N GLU A 129 6.24 8.19 -6.07
CA GLU A 129 7.55 8.54 -5.51
C GLU A 129 8.20 7.39 -4.73
N ILE A 130 7.38 6.55 -4.09
CA ILE A 130 7.83 5.38 -3.31
C ILE A 130 7.71 4.07 -4.09
N GLN A 131 7.39 4.15 -5.38
CA GLN A 131 7.18 2.98 -6.21
C GLN A 131 8.45 2.13 -6.27
N ILE A 132 8.26 0.82 -6.08
CA ILE A 132 9.31 -0.20 -6.23
C ILE A 132 8.93 -1.11 -7.39
N ASN A 133 9.87 -1.36 -8.28
CA ASN A 133 9.63 -2.18 -9.46
C ASN A 133 9.23 -3.61 -9.05
N GLY A 134 8.13 -4.11 -9.63
CA GLY A 134 7.59 -5.44 -9.30
C GLY A 134 6.76 -5.51 -8.00
N TYR A 135 6.57 -4.39 -7.30
CA TYR A 135 5.74 -4.33 -6.09
C TYR A 135 4.65 -3.28 -6.24
N LYS A 136 3.46 -3.57 -5.73
CA LYS A 136 2.36 -2.62 -5.61
C LYS A 136 2.36 -2.04 -4.19
N PRO A 137 2.56 -0.72 -4.02
CA PRO A 137 2.42 -0.10 -2.71
C PRO A 137 0.94 -0.08 -2.31
N HIS A 138 0.68 -0.49 -1.08
CA HIS A 138 -0.59 -0.34 -0.41
C HIS A 138 -0.37 0.63 0.75
N ARG A 139 -0.75 1.90 0.59
CA ARG A 139 -0.60 2.90 1.67
C ARG A 139 -1.84 2.93 2.55
N LEU A 140 -1.62 2.89 3.86
CA LEU A 140 -2.61 3.23 4.86
C LEU A 140 -2.32 4.65 5.36
N ASP A 141 -2.59 5.64 4.49
CA ASP A 141 -2.58 7.04 4.91
C ASP A 141 -3.89 7.30 5.67
N TRP A 142 -3.82 8.00 6.81
CA TRP A 142 -4.94 8.22 7.73
C TRP A 142 -6.14 8.81 6.97
N LEU A 143 -7.12 7.96 6.63
CA LEU A 143 -8.55 8.24 6.37
C LEU A 143 -9.22 6.98 5.75
N HIS A 144 -10.14 6.37 6.52
CA HIS A 144 -11.37 5.72 6.01
C HIS A 144 -11.32 4.48 5.11
N LYS A 145 -10.29 3.63 5.13
CA LYS A 145 -10.42 2.33 4.43
C LYS A 145 -10.34 1.15 5.38
N ARG A 146 -11.49 0.46 5.51
CA ARG A 146 -11.61 -0.94 5.91
C ARG A 146 -10.39 -1.69 5.40
N GLY A 147 -9.72 -2.44 6.28
CA GLY A 147 -8.47 -3.13 5.98
C GLY A 147 -8.48 -3.67 4.56
N GLN A 148 -7.58 -3.15 3.72
CA GLN A 148 -7.52 -3.61 2.34
C GLN A 148 -7.20 -5.10 2.38
N GLU A 149 -8.17 -5.90 1.96
CA GLU A 149 -7.95 -7.30 1.68
C GLU A 149 -6.99 -7.36 0.50
N ILE A 150 -5.69 -7.37 0.81
CA ILE A 150 -4.72 -7.87 -0.14
C ILE A 150 -5.14 -9.33 -0.33
N LYS A 151 -5.74 -9.69 -1.49
CA LYS A 151 -6.16 -11.07 -1.82
C LYS A 151 -4.98 -12.02 -1.63
N ILE A 152 -4.86 -12.49 -0.41
CA ILE A 152 -3.91 -13.40 0.17
C ILE A 152 -4.72 -13.98 1.31
N GLY A 153 -4.72 -15.30 1.50
CA GLY A 153 -5.63 -15.97 2.43
C GLY A 153 -5.42 -15.66 3.92
N PHE A 154 -4.86 -14.51 4.30
CA PHE A 154 -4.59 -14.02 5.66
C PHE A 154 -4.53 -12.48 5.71
N PHE A 155 -4.70 -11.90 6.90
CA PHE A 155 -4.54 -10.46 7.18
C PHE A 155 -3.18 -10.15 7.79
N ILE A 156 -2.63 -9.00 7.44
CA ILE A 156 -1.44 -8.42 8.06
C ILE A 156 -1.87 -7.21 8.90
N CYS A 157 -1.61 -7.27 10.19
CA CYS A 157 -1.73 -6.17 11.13
C CYS A 157 -0.32 -5.62 11.39
N LEU A 158 0.05 -4.59 10.64
CA LEU A 158 1.31 -3.89 10.85
C LEU A 158 1.11 -2.88 11.99
N THR A 159 1.95 -2.92 13.01
CA THR A 159 1.74 -2.19 14.28
C THR A 159 3.01 -1.47 14.71
N TYR A 160 2.88 -0.23 15.17
CA TYR A 160 3.96 0.48 15.84
C TYR A 160 3.54 0.88 17.25
N ARG A 161 4.34 0.62 18.28
CA ARG A 161 4.08 1.14 19.64
C ARG A 161 5.24 2.05 20.04
N PRO A 162 5.02 3.37 20.19
CA PRO A 162 6.02 4.27 20.77
C PRO A 162 6.52 3.78 22.14
N ASP A 163 7.79 4.07 22.46
CA ASP A 163 8.41 3.57 23.69
C ASP A 163 7.75 4.11 24.98
N ASP A 164 7.21 5.33 24.89
CA ASP A 164 6.49 6.05 25.95
C ASP A 164 5.00 5.68 26.04
N SER A 165 4.50 4.81 25.16
CA SER A 165 3.09 4.41 25.18
C SER A 165 2.73 3.64 26.46
N PRO A 166 1.52 3.80 27.03
CA PRO A 166 1.11 3.01 28.19
C PRO A 166 0.98 1.52 27.84
N LEU A 167 1.21 0.64 28.81
CA LEU A 167 1.01 -0.81 28.63
C LEU A 167 -0.46 -1.17 28.38
N SER A 168 -1.39 -0.34 28.85
CA SER A 168 -2.83 -0.50 28.61
C SER A 168 -3.18 -0.51 27.13
N SER A 169 -2.34 0.09 26.27
CA SER A 169 -2.54 0.10 24.82
C SER A 169 -2.66 -1.30 24.19
N PHE A 170 -2.03 -2.32 24.78
CA PHE A 170 -2.22 -3.71 24.34
C PHE A 170 -3.67 -4.17 24.53
N GLU A 171 -4.28 -3.86 25.66
CA GLU A 171 -5.64 -4.27 26.04
C GLU A 171 -6.72 -3.34 25.47
N GLU A 172 -6.46 -2.03 25.41
CA GLU A 172 -7.43 -1.00 25.01
C GLU A 172 -7.43 -0.73 23.50
N VAL A 173 -6.32 -0.97 22.80
CA VAL A 173 -6.19 -0.63 21.37
C VAL A 173 -5.91 -1.86 20.51
N LEU A 174 -4.88 -2.64 20.82
CA LEU A 174 -4.47 -3.73 19.94
C LEU A 174 -5.43 -4.92 20.02
N LYS A 175 -5.82 -5.32 21.24
CA LYS A 175 -6.72 -6.44 21.49
C LYS A 175 -8.10 -6.28 20.86
N PRO A 176 -8.83 -5.15 21.00
CA PRO A 176 -10.13 -4.99 20.36
C PRO A 176 -10.03 -5.03 18.83
N LYS A 177 -8.98 -4.45 18.25
CA LYS A 177 -8.76 -4.50 16.79
C LYS A 177 -8.42 -5.90 16.30
N TYR A 178 -7.65 -6.65 17.08
CA TYR A 178 -7.38 -8.06 16.77
C TYR A 178 -8.66 -8.89 16.82
N ILE A 179 -9.48 -8.72 17.87
CA ILE A 179 -10.78 -9.39 18.01
C ILE A 179 -11.71 -9.03 16.86
N GLN A 180 -11.77 -7.75 16.48
CA GLN A 180 -12.53 -7.31 15.32
C GLN A 180 -12.02 -7.97 14.02
N ALA A 181 -10.71 -8.10 13.85
CA ALA A 181 -10.15 -8.76 12.67
C ALA A 181 -10.44 -10.28 12.66
N LEU A 182 -10.58 -10.92 13.82
CA LEU A 182 -10.94 -12.34 13.92
C LEU A 182 -12.34 -12.62 13.32
N THR A 183 -13.27 -11.65 13.36
CA THR A 183 -14.61 -11.83 12.79
C THR A 183 -14.60 -12.03 11.27
N LEU A 184 -13.49 -11.69 10.62
CA LEU A 184 -13.31 -11.85 9.18
C LEU A 184 -12.93 -13.29 8.79
N ASN A 185 -12.80 -14.19 9.76
CA ASN A 185 -12.51 -15.62 9.60
C ASN A 185 -11.31 -15.91 8.66
N LYS A 186 -10.25 -15.11 8.82
CA LYS A 186 -8.97 -15.33 8.13
C LYS A 186 -7.84 -15.29 9.15
N PRO A 187 -6.75 -16.05 8.94
CA PRO A 187 -5.57 -15.96 9.78
C PRO A 187 -5.04 -14.53 9.84
N ILE A 188 -4.52 -14.12 11.00
CA ILE A 188 -3.96 -12.79 11.23
C ILE A 188 -2.49 -12.93 11.60
N ILE A 189 -1.66 -12.08 11.00
CA ILE A 189 -0.25 -11.93 11.33
C ILE A 189 -0.06 -10.52 11.85
N ILE A 190 0.47 -10.37 13.06
CA ILE A 190 0.85 -9.07 13.61
C ILE A 190 2.35 -8.93 13.45
N LEU A 191 2.80 -7.77 12.97
CA LEU A 191 4.23 -7.49 12.83
C LEU A 191 4.51 -6.01 13.02
N GLY A 192 5.71 -5.70 13.49
CA GLY A 192 6.17 -4.32 13.64
C GLY A 192 6.99 -4.08 14.89
N ASP A 193 7.40 -2.83 15.07
CA ASP A 193 8.18 -2.39 16.23
C ASP A 193 7.24 -2.02 17.39
N LEU A 194 7.34 -2.79 18.47
CA LEU A 194 6.52 -2.59 19.66
C LEU A 194 7.24 -1.88 20.81
N ASN A 195 8.51 -1.50 20.62
CA ASN A 195 9.38 -0.98 21.66
C ASN A 195 9.28 -1.79 22.96
N CYS A 196 9.26 -3.13 22.83
CA CYS A 196 9.18 -4.07 23.94
C CYS A 196 10.35 -5.04 23.81
N ASN A 197 11.44 -4.78 24.55
CA ASN A 197 12.67 -5.55 24.42
C ASN A 197 12.46 -7.04 24.73
N GLY A 198 12.49 -7.88 23.69
CA GLY A 198 12.32 -9.32 23.73
C GLY A 198 13.42 -10.08 24.48
N LEU A 199 14.55 -9.43 24.76
CA LEU A 199 15.68 -10.00 25.50
C LEU A 199 15.57 -9.78 27.01
N GLU A 200 14.79 -8.79 27.45
CA GLU A 200 14.69 -8.37 28.84
C GLU A 200 13.46 -9.00 29.53
N LYS A 201 13.58 -10.27 29.90
CA LYS A 201 12.45 -11.09 30.38
C LYS A 201 11.77 -10.56 31.66
N SER A 202 12.51 -9.83 32.50
CA SER A 202 11.98 -9.23 33.74
C SER A 202 11.13 -7.98 33.49
N CYS A 203 11.29 -7.33 32.33
CA CYS A 203 10.68 -6.05 31.99
C CYS A 203 9.14 -6.14 31.93
N PRO A 204 8.40 -5.17 32.53
CA PRO A 204 6.94 -5.10 32.43
C PRO A 204 6.43 -5.06 30.98
N LYS A 205 7.15 -4.38 30.07
CA LYS A 205 6.83 -4.33 28.63
C LYS A 205 6.86 -5.73 28.00
N PHE A 206 7.89 -6.53 28.32
CA PHE A 206 8.02 -7.91 27.85
C PHE A 206 6.90 -8.80 28.39
N LYS A 207 6.58 -8.68 29.68
CA LYS A 207 5.51 -9.44 30.33
C LYS A 207 4.13 -9.11 29.74
N ALA A 208 3.85 -7.82 29.51
CA ALA A 208 2.60 -7.37 28.87
C ALA A 208 2.45 -7.92 27.45
N LEU A 209 3.52 -7.88 26.65
CA LEU A 209 3.53 -8.48 25.32
C LEU A 209 3.33 -10.00 25.38
N GLY A 210 3.97 -10.69 26.34
CA GLY A 210 3.79 -12.12 26.57
C GLY A 210 2.35 -12.49 26.97
N LYS A 211 1.72 -11.69 27.83
CA LYS A 211 0.31 -11.83 28.19
C LYS A 211 -0.58 -11.66 26.97
N PHE A 212 -0.39 -10.59 26.19
CA PHE A 212 -1.15 -10.37 24.95
C PHE A 212 -1.01 -11.55 23.98
N CYS A 213 0.19 -12.09 23.80
CA CYS A 213 0.41 -13.27 22.95
C CYS A 213 -0.36 -14.49 23.46
N SER A 214 -0.35 -14.71 24.78
CA SER A 214 -1.01 -15.86 25.41
C SER A 214 -2.53 -15.75 25.29
N ASP A 215 -3.10 -14.58 25.62
CA ASP A 215 -4.53 -14.28 25.52
C ASP A 215 -5.07 -14.47 24.09
N MET A 216 -4.26 -14.13 23.07
CA MET A 216 -4.64 -14.18 21.66
C MET A 216 -4.19 -15.45 20.93
N ASN A 217 -3.60 -16.41 21.64
CA ASN A 217 -3.02 -17.64 21.05
C ASN A 217 -2.04 -17.36 19.89
N LEU A 218 -1.16 -16.39 20.10
CA LEU A 218 -0.12 -15.95 19.15
C LEU A 218 1.26 -16.47 19.55
N LYS A 219 2.05 -16.88 18.56
CA LYS A 219 3.46 -17.27 18.71
C LYS A 219 4.37 -16.21 18.11
N LYS A 220 5.29 -15.67 18.93
CA LYS A 220 6.41 -14.82 18.47
C LYS A 220 7.40 -15.66 17.66
N GLN A 221 7.81 -15.15 16.50
CA GLN A 221 8.69 -15.84 15.55
C GLN A 221 10.14 -15.36 15.59
N ILE A 222 10.40 -14.17 16.12
CA ILE A 222 11.75 -13.58 16.17
C ILE A 222 12.31 -13.71 17.58
N SER A 223 13.55 -14.19 17.66
CA SER A 223 14.28 -14.41 18.92
C SER A 223 15.66 -13.73 18.95
N ALA A 224 16.16 -13.25 17.82
CA ALA A 224 17.45 -12.56 17.72
C ALA A 224 17.28 -11.03 17.80
N PRO A 225 18.31 -10.27 18.22
CA PRO A 225 18.27 -8.81 18.27
C PRO A 225 17.90 -8.19 16.91
N THR A 226 17.08 -7.12 16.94
CA THR A 226 16.60 -6.41 15.75
C THR A 226 17.04 -4.96 15.70
N ARG A 227 17.64 -4.44 16.78
CA ARG A 227 18.29 -3.13 16.79
C ARG A 227 19.62 -3.27 17.52
N ILE A 228 20.70 -3.00 16.78
CA ILE A 228 22.08 -3.35 17.16
C ILE A 228 23.00 -2.12 17.00
N PRO A 229 22.84 -1.08 17.82
CA PRO A 229 23.82 0.01 17.92
C PRO A 229 25.14 -0.48 18.58
N PRO A 230 26.20 0.34 18.60
CA PRO A 230 27.52 -0.03 19.14
C PRO A 230 27.48 -0.67 20.53
N TYR A 231 26.71 -0.06 21.44
CA TYR A 231 26.78 -0.37 22.87
C TYR A 231 25.60 -1.18 23.40
N THR A 232 24.57 -1.45 22.59
CA THR A 232 23.37 -2.18 23.07
C THR A 232 22.82 -3.10 21.99
N GLN A 233 22.09 -4.13 22.43
CA GLN A 233 21.38 -5.05 21.54
C GLN A 233 19.97 -5.24 22.08
N THR A 234 18.97 -4.97 21.25
CA THR A 234 17.57 -5.06 21.64
C THR A 234 16.74 -5.79 20.60
N LEU A 235 15.74 -6.54 21.04
CA LEU A 235 14.74 -7.19 20.19
C LEU A 235 13.45 -6.40 20.29
N LEU A 236 13.21 -5.49 19.35
CA LEU A 236 12.05 -4.57 19.38
C LEU A 236 10.99 -4.94 18.33
N ASP A 237 11.44 -5.46 17.20
CA ASP A 237 10.61 -5.81 16.06
C ASP A 237 10.10 -7.24 16.19
N VAL A 238 8.78 -7.42 16.12
CA VAL A 238 8.14 -8.72 16.28
C VAL A 238 7.47 -9.19 15.00
N ILE A 239 7.39 -10.50 14.86
CA ILE A 239 6.43 -11.18 13.99
C ILE A 239 5.67 -12.15 14.88
N MET A 240 4.35 -11.98 14.96
CA MET A 240 3.44 -12.81 15.75
C MET A 240 2.41 -13.42 14.82
N VAL A 241 2.32 -14.75 14.86
CA VAL A 241 1.39 -15.52 14.03
C VAL A 241 0.47 -16.34 14.94
N CYS A 242 -0.75 -16.59 14.51
CA CYS A 242 -1.63 -17.52 15.23
C CYS A 242 -0.96 -18.90 15.34
N SER A 243 -1.12 -19.57 16.49
CA SER A 243 -0.47 -20.85 16.79
C SER A 243 -0.76 -21.97 15.78
N ASN A 244 -1.87 -21.86 15.04
CA ASN A 244 -2.30 -22.79 14.00
C ASN A 244 -1.69 -22.49 12.61
N PHE A 245 -0.93 -21.40 12.47
CA PHE A 245 -0.28 -21.03 11.22
C PHE A 245 1.03 -21.82 11.06
N SER A 246 1.22 -22.47 9.91
CA SER A 246 2.45 -23.22 9.64
C SER A 246 3.55 -22.26 9.19
N VAL A 247 4.51 -22.04 10.08
CA VAL A 247 5.75 -21.31 9.82
C VAL A 247 6.88 -22.31 9.57
N ARG A 248 7.61 -22.12 8.47
CA ARG A 248 8.76 -22.95 8.12
C ARG A 248 10.05 -22.42 8.72
N ASN A 249 10.24 -21.10 8.63
CA ASN A 249 11.44 -20.43 9.10
C ASN A 249 11.14 -18.97 9.42
N SER A 250 11.94 -18.38 10.29
CA SER A 250 11.92 -16.96 10.62
C SER A 250 13.30 -16.52 11.09
N GLY A 251 13.58 -15.22 11.00
CA GLY A 251 14.86 -14.72 11.45
C GLY A 251 15.07 -13.25 11.15
N VAL A 252 16.33 -12.85 11.27
CA VAL A 252 16.78 -11.47 11.12
C VAL A 252 17.80 -11.39 10.00
N ILE A 253 17.66 -10.41 9.12
CA ILE A 253 18.60 -10.07 8.05
C ILE A 253 19.24 -8.74 8.41
N GLN A 254 20.56 -8.76 8.59
CA GLN A 254 21.35 -7.57 8.87
C GLN A 254 21.68 -6.85 7.58
N ARG A 255 21.18 -5.61 7.47
CA ARG A 255 21.42 -4.70 6.35
C ARG A 255 21.42 -3.25 6.85
N PRO A 256 22.36 -2.41 6.39
CA PRO A 256 22.53 -1.04 6.89
C PRO A 256 21.56 -0.03 6.24
N ILE A 257 20.29 -0.42 6.05
CA ILE A 257 19.24 0.45 5.51
C ILE A 257 18.69 1.34 6.62
N SER A 258 18.58 0.79 7.83
CA SER A 258 18.11 1.44 9.06
C SER A 258 18.99 0.93 10.20
N ASP A 259 18.88 1.55 11.39
CA ASP A 259 19.46 0.96 12.60
C ASP A 259 18.63 -0.22 13.14
N HIS A 260 17.45 -0.46 12.54
CA HIS A 260 16.70 -1.70 12.68
C HIS A 260 17.07 -2.71 11.58
N SER A 261 17.25 -3.95 11.99
CA SER A 261 17.42 -5.10 11.13
C SER A 261 16.09 -5.51 10.50
N ILE A 262 16.17 -6.15 9.33
CA ILE A 262 14.97 -6.65 8.64
C ILE A 262 14.57 -7.97 9.30
N VAL A 263 13.31 -8.11 9.72
CA VAL A 263 12.78 -9.39 10.23
C VAL A 263 11.99 -10.11 9.14
N PHE A 264 12.06 -11.44 9.11
CA PHE A 264 11.37 -12.23 8.09
C PHE A 264 10.70 -13.48 8.65
N THR A 265 9.70 -13.96 7.92
CA THR A 265 9.08 -15.27 8.14
C THR A 265 8.66 -15.93 6.83
N HIS A 266 8.79 -17.26 6.77
CA HIS A 266 8.35 -18.12 5.67
C HIS A 266 7.08 -18.86 6.08
N LEU A 267 5.99 -18.51 5.41
CA LEU A 267 4.63 -18.91 5.71
C LEU A 267 4.18 -19.98 4.72
N LYS A 268 3.67 -21.11 5.21
CA LYS A 268 3.07 -22.14 4.34
C LYS A 268 1.59 -21.84 4.14
N ILE A 269 1.18 -21.65 2.89
CA ILE A 269 -0.20 -21.26 2.56
C ILE A 269 -0.83 -22.32 1.66
N LYS A 270 -2.10 -22.64 1.93
CA LYS A 270 -2.92 -23.46 1.03
C LYS A 270 -3.07 -22.73 -0.31
N LYS A 271 -2.71 -23.39 -1.42
CA LYS A 271 -2.71 -22.79 -2.76
C LYS A 271 -4.07 -22.15 -3.07
N GLN A 272 -4.09 -20.84 -3.30
CA GLN A 272 -5.21 -20.20 -4.01
C GLN A 272 -5.04 -20.53 -5.50
N LYS A 273 -6.12 -20.95 -6.19
CA LYS A 273 -6.10 -21.12 -7.65
C LYS A 273 -5.74 -19.77 -8.28
N THR A 274 -4.62 -19.71 -9.00
CA THR A 274 -4.23 -18.53 -9.77
C THR A 274 -5.33 -18.25 -10.78
N ILE A 275 -5.79 -16.99 -10.87
CA ILE A 275 -6.68 -16.55 -11.94
C ILE A 275 -5.80 -16.35 -13.18
N PRO A 276 -5.92 -17.18 -14.23
CA PRO A 276 -5.15 -17.01 -15.45
C PRO A 276 -5.49 -15.67 -16.12
N HIS A 277 -4.47 -15.01 -16.68
CA HIS A 277 -4.66 -13.86 -17.55
C HIS A 277 -4.78 -14.35 -18.99
N TYR A 278 -5.90 -14.02 -19.63
CA TYR A 278 -6.19 -14.38 -21.02
C TYR A 278 -6.02 -13.15 -21.91
N HIS A 279 -5.36 -13.33 -23.05
CA HIS A 279 -5.35 -12.31 -24.09
C HIS A 279 -6.57 -12.53 -24.99
N TYR A 280 -7.70 -11.92 -24.62
CA TYR A 280 -8.96 -12.07 -25.34
C TYR A 280 -9.13 -10.99 -26.41
N ASN A 281 -9.28 -11.41 -27.67
CA ASN A 281 -9.71 -10.54 -28.76
C ASN A 281 -11.19 -10.83 -29.08
N GLY A 282 -12.08 -9.99 -28.56
CA GLY A 282 -13.53 -10.22 -28.70
C GLY A 282 -14.05 -10.16 -30.14
N LYS A 283 -13.40 -9.42 -31.03
CA LYS A 283 -13.82 -9.35 -32.45
C LYS A 283 -13.52 -10.66 -33.17
N GLN A 284 -12.32 -11.20 -32.96
CA GLN A 284 -11.92 -12.46 -33.57
C GLN A 284 -12.74 -13.64 -33.02
N PHE A 285 -12.96 -13.66 -31.70
CA PHE A 285 -13.82 -14.66 -31.06
C PHE A 285 -15.24 -14.66 -31.62
N ALA A 286 -15.85 -13.49 -31.82
CA ALA A 286 -17.19 -13.40 -32.39
C ALA A 286 -17.25 -13.93 -33.82
N CYS A 287 -16.24 -13.63 -34.64
CA CYS A 287 -16.14 -14.15 -36.01
C CYS A 287 -15.99 -15.67 -36.04
N ASP A 288 -15.13 -16.25 -35.20
CA ASP A 288 -14.87 -17.68 -35.19
C ASP A 288 -15.99 -18.47 -34.49
N LEU A 289 -16.69 -17.87 -33.52
CA LEU A 289 -17.95 -18.41 -32.97
C LEU A 289 -19.07 -18.47 -34.03
N ALA A 290 -19.18 -17.45 -34.88
CA ALA A 290 -20.18 -17.44 -35.94
C ALA A 290 -19.94 -18.54 -36.99
N LYS A 291 -18.68 -18.96 -37.22
CA LYS A 291 -18.35 -20.08 -38.13
C LYS A 291 -18.78 -21.44 -37.58
N GLU A 292 -18.91 -21.57 -36.27
CA GLU A 292 -19.36 -22.79 -35.58
C GLU A 292 -20.87 -22.79 -35.30
N ALA A 293 -21.62 -21.86 -35.93
CA ALA A 293 -23.07 -21.74 -35.73
C ALA A 293 -23.81 -23.04 -36.06
N ASP A 294 -23.43 -23.74 -37.13
CA ASP A 294 -24.03 -25.01 -37.52
C ASP A 294 -23.78 -26.09 -36.45
N ALA A 295 -22.56 -26.19 -35.92
CA ALA A 295 -22.23 -27.09 -34.83
C ALA A 295 -23.01 -26.77 -33.55
N LEU A 296 -23.26 -25.49 -33.26
CA LEU A 296 -24.13 -25.07 -32.15
C LEU A 296 -25.59 -25.43 -32.39
N LEU A 297 -26.10 -25.31 -33.62
CA LEU A 297 -27.48 -25.66 -33.98
C LEU A 297 -27.75 -27.16 -33.80
N THR A 298 -26.78 -28.03 -34.07
CA THR A 298 -26.91 -29.50 -33.80
C THR A 298 -27.16 -29.84 -32.34
N THR A 299 -26.98 -28.87 -31.42
CA THR A 299 -27.35 -29.03 -30.00
C THR A 299 -28.85 -29.25 -29.84
N PHE A 300 -29.70 -28.64 -30.66
CA PHE A 300 -31.15 -28.80 -30.53
C PHE A 300 -31.62 -30.22 -30.85
N ASP A 301 -30.87 -30.93 -31.69
CA ASP A 301 -31.17 -32.28 -32.17
C ASP A 301 -30.68 -33.40 -31.23
N LYS A 302 -29.94 -33.06 -30.15
CA LYS A 302 -29.47 -34.07 -29.19
C LYS A 302 -30.63 -34.58 -28.31
N PRO A 303 -30.64 -35.87 -27.94
CA PRO A 303 -31.79 -36.53 -27.33
C PRO A 303 -32.03 -36.11 -25.86
N ASP A 304 -30.97 -35.79 -25.12
CA ASP A 304 -31.06 -35.51 -23.68
C ASP A 304 -30.29 -34.24 -23.29
N VAL A 305 -30.66 -33.66 -22.14
CA VAL A 305 -30.10 -32.41 -21.62
C VAL A 305 -28.60 -32.47 -21.39
N ASN A 306 -28.06 -33.63 -20.97
CA ASN A 306 -26.62 -33.78 -20.74
C ASN A 306 -25.87 -33.77 -22.07
N SER A 307 -26.39 -34.44 -23.10
CA SER A 307 -25.83 -34.42 -24.46
C SER A 307 -25.91 -33.03 -25.08
N LYS A 308 -26.99 -32.28 -24.84
CA LYS A 308 -27.12 -30.86 -25.25
C LYS A 308 -26.06 -29.99 -24.60
N LEU A 309 -25.95 -30.06 -23.28
CA LEU A 309 -24.95 -29.30 -22.52
C LEU A 309 -23.53 -29.66 -22.94
N LYS A 310 -23.26 -30.95 -23.16
CA LYS A 310 -21.95 -31.44 -23.60
C LYS A 310 -21.58 -30.87 -24.96
N ASN A 311 -22.48 -30.94 -25.95
CA ASN A 311 -22.23 -30.39 -27.29
C ASN A 311 -21.96 -28.88 -27.24
N LEU A 312 -22.78 -28.13 -26.51
CA LEU A 312 -22.60 -26.69 -26.33
C LEU A 312 -21.24 -26.37 -25.68
N MET A 313 -20.90 -27.09 -24.60
CA MET A 313 -19.66 -26.86 -23.86
C MET A 313 -18.44 -27.26 -24.68
N ASP A 314 -18.49 -28.36 -25.44
CA ASP A 314 -17.38 -28.82 -26.26
C ASP A 314 -17.10 -27.85 -27.42
N THR A 315 -18.15 -27.37 -28.12
CA THR A 315 -18.01 -26.37 -29.19
C THR A 315 -17.51 -25.03 -28.66
N LEU A 316 -18.06 -24.53 -27.55
CA LEU A 316 -17.57 -23.30 -26.93
C LEU A 316 -16.14 -23.42 -26.43
N LYS A 317 -15.79 -24.57 -25.82
CA LYS A 317 -14.45 -24.80 -25.28
C LYS A 317 -13.41 -24.89 -26.38
N HIS A 318 -13.71 -25.53 -27.51
CA HIS A 318 -12.82 -25.58 -28.68
C HIS A 318 -12.43 -24.17 -29.16
N ILE A 319 -13.40 -23.25 -29.21
CA ILE A 319 -13.18 -21.86 -29.63
C ILE A 319 -12.48 -21.07 -28.52
N LEU A 320 -12.84 -21.30 -27.26
CA LEU A 320 -12.17 -20.66 -26.13
C LEU A 320 -10.70 -21.07 -26.05
N ASP A 321 -10.36 -22.33 -26.30
CA ASP A 321 -8.98 -22.83 -26.22
C ASP A 321 -8.07 -22.20 -27.32
N SER A 322 -8.62 -21.81 -28.47
CA SER A 322 -7.89 -21.12 -29.54
C SER A 322 -7.74 -19.60 -29.29
N HIS A 323 -8.73 -18.96 -28.66
CA HIS A 323 -8.73 -17.50 -28.43
C HIS A 323 -8.28 -17.05 -27.05
N ALA A 324 -8.35 -17.93 -26.05
CA ALA A 324 -7.95 -17.69 -24.67
C ALA A 324 -6.63 -18.41 -24.35
N LEU A 325 -5.66 -18.32 -25.27
CA LEU A 325 -4.32 -18.86 -25.04
C LEU A 325 -3.67 -18.22 -23.82
N GLN A 326 -3.26 -19.06 -22.87
CA GLN A 326 -2.53 -18.62 -21.69
C GLN A 326 -1.12 -18.20 -22.10
N LYS A 327 -0.87 -16.89 -22.21
CA LYS A 327 0.48 -16.35 -22.43
C LYS A 327 1.13 -15.96 -21.10
N GLN A 328 2.36 -16.42 -20.92
CA GLN A 328 3.23 -15.95 -19.84
C GLN A 328 3.95 -14.69 -20.31
N ILE A 329 3.74 -13.57 -19.63
CA ILE A 329 4.48 -12.34 -19.87
C ILE A 329 5.50 -12.19 -18.75
N LYS A 330 6.79 -12.18 -19.08
CA LYS A 330 7.87 -11.87 -18.13
C LYS A 330 8.01 -10.35 -18.02
N ILE A 331 7.59 -9.77 -16.90
CA ILE A 331 7.75 -8.33 -16.67
C ILE A 331 9.04 -8.13 -15.87
N HIS A 332 10.11 -7.77 -16.57
CA HIS A 332 11.35 -7.44 -15.89
C HIS A 332 11.20 -6.06 -15.25
N GLY A 333 11.32 -5.99 -13.91
CA GLY A 333 11.59 -4.73 -13.24
C GLY A 333 12.89 -4.15 -13.77
N ARG A 334 12.86 -2.91 -14.26
CA ARG A 334 14.10 -2.26 -14.72
C ARG A 334 15.02 -2.08 -13.50
N PRO A 335 16.28 -2.53 -13.54
CA PRO A 335 17.24 -2.23 -12.48
C PRO A 335 17.37 -0.72 -12.31
N CYS A 336 17.77 -0.28 -11.12
CA CYS A 336 18.01 1.15 -10.89
C CYS A 336 19.10 1.64 -11.87
N PRO A 337 18.78 2.56 -12.79
CA PRO A 337 19.62 2.80 -13.97
C PRO A 337 20.98 3.43 -13.63
N PHE A 338 21.11 4.04 -12.46
CA PHE A 338 22.32 4.74 -11.99
C PHE A 338 23.14 3.96 -10.96
N VAL A 339 22.65 2.81 -10.48
CA VAL A 339 23.42 1.95 -9.56
C VAL A 339 24.31 1.02 -10.39
N ASN A 340 25.56 1.43 -10.59
CA ASN A 340 26.55 0.67 -11.35
C ASN A 340 27.22 -0.44 -10.52
N LYS A 341 28.12 -1.21 -11.14
CA LYS A 341 28.83 -2.33 -10.48
C LYS A 341 29.71 -1.86 -9.31
N GLU A 342 30.39 -0.73 -9.45
CA GLU A 342 31.26 -0.16 -8.41
C GLU A 342 30.49 0.18 -7.14
N ILE A 343 29.35 0.87 -7.27
CA ILE A 343 28.46 1.17 -6.14
C ILE A 343 27.98 -0.13 -5.49
N LYS A 344 27.63 -1.15 -6.28
CA LYS A 344 27.22 -2.46 -5.74
C LYS A 344 28.34 -3.17 -4.98
N ASP A 345 29.57 -3.08 -5.46
CA ASP A 345 30.71 -3.71 -4.80
C ASP A 345 31.04 -2.97 -3.49
N MET A 346 30.92 -1.64 -3.46
CA MET A 346 31.01 -0.85 -2.23
C MET A 346 29.87 -1.15 -1.24
N MET A 347 28.63 -1.32 -1.72
CA MET A 347 27.51 -1.77 -0.88
C MET A 347 27.78 -3.15 -0.26
N LYS A 348 28.31 -4.10 -1.05
CA LYS A 348 28.68 -5.43 -0.53
C LYS A 348 29.80 -5.36 0.50
N PHE A 349 30.83 -4.57 0.25
CA PHE A 349 31.95 -4.38 1.19
C PHE A 349 31.45 -3.84 2.52
N ARG A 350 30.65 -2.78 2.49
CA ARG A 350 29.98 -2.24 3.67
C ARG A 350 29.09 -3.27 4.39
N ASP A 351 28.31 -4.06 3.64
CA ASP A 351 27.47 -5.12 4.22
C ASP A 351 28.31 -6.22 4.91
N ILE A 352 29.51 -6.52 4.40
CA ILE A 352 30.46 -7.45 5.04
C ILE A 352 30.98 -6.86 6.36
N LEU A 353 31.34 -5.58 6.38
CA LEU A 353 31.78 -4.89 7.59
C LEU A 353 30.70 -4.88 8.66
N LEU A 354 29.45 -4.60 8.29
CA LEU A 354 28.32 -4.70 9.22
C LEU A 354 28.19 -6.11 9.81
N LYS A 355 28.28 -7.15 8.96
CA LYS A 355 28.21 -8.54 9.45
C LYS A 355 29.36 -8.88 10.39
N LYS A 356 30.54 -8.33 10.14
CA LYS A 356 31.71 -8.48 11.02
C LYS A 356 31.42 -7.83 12.38
N PHE A 357 31.00 -6.57 12.40
CA PHE A 357 30.61 -5.86 13.61
C PHE A 357 29.50 -6.57 14.39
N VAL A 358 28.43 -7.05 13.74
CA VAL A 358 27.35 -7.80 14.43
C VAL A 358 27.85 -9.11 15.04
N ARG A 359 28.96 -9.68 14.54
CA ARG A 359 29.56 -10.90 15.10
C ARG A 359 30.54 -10.60 16.24
N THR A 360 31.36 -9.57 16.11
CA THR A 360 32.47 -9.27 17.04
C THR A 360 32.07 -8.28 18.13
N HIS A 361 31.19 -7.34 17.82
CA HIS A 361 30.83 -6.19 18.66
C HIS A 361 32.02 -5.34 19.11
N GLU A 362 33.12 -5.34 18.34
CA GLU A 362 34.30 -4.51 18.61
C GLU A 362 34.15 -3.10 18.06
N ASP A 363 34.62 -2.10 18.82
CA ASP A 363 34.59 -0.69 18.41
C ASP A 363 35.38 -0.44 17.11
N THR A 364 36.48 -1.17 16.91
CA THR A 364 37.30 -1.10 15.69
C THR A 364 36.50 -1.49 14.44
N ASP A 365 35.65 -2.52 14.53
CA ASP A 365 34.79 -2.96 13.44
C ASP A 365 33.65 -1.98 13.18
N TRP A 366 33.16 -1.30 14.22
CA TRP A 366 32.21 -0.20 14.06
C TRP A 366 32.84 1.01 13.36
N CYS A 367 34.06 1.41 13.74
CA CYS A 367 34.80 2.48 13.07
C CYS A 367 35.06 2.12 11.59
N ASN A 368 35.44 0.88 11.29
CA ASN A 368 35.61 0.43 9.89
C ASN A 368 34.30 0.52 9.08
N PHE A 369 33.15 0.31 9.74
CA PHE A 369 31.83 0.44 9.13
C PHE A 369 31.42 1.91 8.85
N GLU A 370 32.21 2.92 9.22
CA GLU A 370 32.00 4.31 8.77
C GLU A 370 32.01 4.48 7.24
N SER A 371 32.60 3.52 6.50
CA SER A 371 32.44 3.40 5.05
C SER A 371 30.97 3.40 4.57
N ARG A 372 29.99 3.17 5.47
CA ARG A 372 28.56 3.36 5.20
C ARG A 372 28.23 4.75 4.66
N ASP A 373 28.87 5.80 5.16
CA ASP A 373 28.56 7.18 4.79
C ASP A 373 29.13 7.52 3.41
N GLN A 374 30.23 6.85 3.01
CA GLN A 374 30.74 6.88 1.65
C GLN A 374 29.74 6.25 0.66
N VAL A 375 29.19 5.07 0.97
CA VAL A 375 28.17 4.43 0.12
C VAL A 375 26.93 5.32 -0.01
N LYS A 376 26.49 5.95 1.09
CA LYS A 376 25.38 6.89 1.06
C LYS A 376 25.66 8.08 0.14
N LYS A 377 26.88 8.63 0.20
CA LYS A 377 27.31 9.71 -0.69
C LYS A 377 27.33 9.25 -2.15
N MET A 378 27.93 8.11 -2.46
CA MET A 378 27.99 7.56 -3.82
C MET A 378 26.60 7.33 -4.43
N LEU A 379 25.65 6.81 -3.65
CA LEU A 379 24.27 6.61 -4.13
C LEU A 379 23.58 7.95 -4.47
N ARG A 380 23.76 8.97 -3.62
CA ARG A 380 23.21 10.31 -3.88
C ARG A 380 23.86 10.96 -5.10
N ASP A 381 25.18 10.89 -5.20
CA ASP A 381 25.93 11.48 -6.32
C ASP A 381 25.54 10.80 -7.65
N ALA A 382 25.39 9.47 -7.65
CA ALA A 382 24.96 8.72 -8.84
C ALA A 382 23.53 9.07 -9.27
N GLU A 383 22.59 9.20 -8.32
CA GLU A 383 21.21 9.63 -8.62
C GLU A 383 21.17 11.06 -9.16
N ASN A 384 21.92 11.97 -8.54
CA ASN A 384 22.01 13.37 -8.95
C ASN A 384 22.59 13.49 -10.36
N ASN A 385 23.70 12.81 -10.64
CA ASN A 385 24.34 12.83 -11.95
C ASN A 385 23.42 12.24 -13.02
N TYR A 386 22.77 11.11 -12.75
CA TYR A 386 21.81 10.52 -13.69
C TYR A 386 20.62 11.45 -13.97
N THR A 387 20.08 12.08 -12.93
CA THR A 387 18.98 13.03 -13.08
C THR A 387 19.44 14.24 -13.88
N PHE A 388 20.63 14.76 -13.60
CA PHE A 388 21.24 15.85 -14.34
C PHE A 388 21.40 15.47 -15.82
N ASP A 389 22.02 14.34 -16.13
CA ASP A 389 22.24 13.86 -17.49
C ASP A 389 20.92 13.64 -18.25
N ASP A 390 19.90 13.05 -17.61
CA ASP A 390 18.58 12.86 -18.21
C ASP A 390 17.90 14.22 -18.48
N VAL A 391 18.11 15.24 -17.63
CA VAL A 391 17.62 16.61 -17.87
C VAL A 391 18.37 17.22 -19.03
N GLN A 392 19.70 17.08 -19.07
CA GLN A 392 20.55 17.63 -20.12
C GLN A 392 20.19 17.04 -21.50
N ALA A 393 19.99 15.73 -21.57
CA ALA A 393 19.62 15.02 -22.79
C ALA A 393 18.22 15.38 -23.31
N ASN A 394 17.30 15.74 -22.41
CA ASN A 394 15.91 16.04 -22.74
C ASN A 394 15.56 17.54 -22.71
N LYS A 395 16.55 18.45 -22.67
CA LYS A 395 16.35 19.92 -22.58
C LYS A 395 15.35 20.48 -23.58
N ASN A 396 15.32 19.93 -24.79
CA ASN A 396 14.50 20.44 -25.89
C ASN A 396 13.11 19.79 -25.95
N SER A 397 12.76 18.94 -24.99
CA SER A 397 11.47 18.25 -24.93
C SER A 397 10.72 18.64 -23.65
N PRO A 398 9.88 19.69 -23.69
CA PRO A 398 9.07 20.12 -22.55
C PRO A 398 8.23 18.98 -21.96
N ARG A 399 7.77 18.04 -22.80
CA ARG A 399 7.00 16.87 -22.36
C ARG A 399 7.86 15.87 -21.58
N ALA A 400 9.11 15.64 -22.00
CA ALA A 400 10.04 14.76 -21.28
C ALA A 400 10.49 15.42 -19.97
N LEU A 401 10.84 16.70 -19.99
CA LEU A 401 11.13 17.50 -18.80
C LEU A 401 9.95 17.49 -17.82
N TRP A 402 8.72 17.68 -18.29
CA TRP A 402 7.55 17.61 -17.41
C TRP A 402 7.36 16.22 -16.81
N LYS A 403 7.63 15.14 -17.56
CA LYS A 403 7.63 13.79 -16.97
C LYS A 403 8.67 13.66 -15.88
N MET A 404 9.87 14.22 -16.06
CA MET A 404 10.93 14.18 -15.05
C MET A 404 10.60 15.01 -13.82
N ILE A 405 10.09 16.23 -14.01
CA ILE A 405 9.65 17.07 -12.90
C ILE A 405 8.46 16.39 -12.18
N ASN A 406 7.51 15.79 -12.89
CA ASN A 406 6.42 15.02 -12.28
C ASN A 406 6.87 13.71 -11.59
N ARG A 407 8.10 13.22 -11.83
CA ARG A 407 8.70 12.16 -10.99
C ARG A 407 9.22 12.71 -9.66
N ALA A 408 9.62 13.98 -9.63
CA ALA A 408 10.21 14.67 -8.48
C ALA A 408 9.19 15.52 -7.69
N VAL A 409 8.10 15.94 -8.34
CA VAL A 409 7.04 16.80 -7.82
C VAL A 409 5.77 15.97 -7.65
N PRO A 410 5.07 16.06 -6.50
CA PRO A 410 3.85 15.32 -6.26
C PRO A 410 2.80 15.55 -7.36
N SER A 411 2.38 14.48 -8.02
CA SER A 411 1.15 14.50 -8.82
C SER A 411 -0.04 14.64 -7.88
N LYS A 412 -0.96 15.57 -8.15
CA LYS A 412 -2.27 15.60 -7.48
C LYS A 412 -2.96 14.27 -7.78
N GLU A 413 -2.97 13.34 -6.82
CA GLU A 413 -3.96 12.28 -6.87
C GLU A 413 -5.34 12.94 -6.93
N ASN A 414 -6.19 12.49 -7.84
CA ASN A 414 -7.63 12.72 -7.76
C ASN A 414 -8.13 11.99 -6.51
N GLN A 415 -7.85 12.55 -5.34
CA GLN A 415 -8.66 12.27 -4.17
C GLN A 415 -10.03 12.79 -4.51
N GLN A 416 -10.95 11.86 -4.78
CA GLN A 416 -12.37 12.13 -4.69
C GLN A 416 -12.60 12.57 -3.24
N SER A 417 -12.54 13.86 -3.02
CA SER A 417 -12.75 14.47 -1.71
C SER A 417 -14.17 14.15 -1.32
N SER A 418 -14.35 13.15 -0.46
CA SER A 418 -15.62 12.90 0.21
C SER A 418 -15.76 13.98 1.27
N TYR A 419 -16.09 15.18 0.84
CA TYR A 419 -16.44 16.26 1.74
C TYR A 419 -17.82 15.93 2.31
N THR A 420 -17.92 15.85 3.63
CA THR A 420 -19.17 15.72 4.38
C THR A 420 -19.90 17.05 4.55
N LYS A 421 -19.40 18.13 3.96
CA LYS A 421 -20.05 19.45 3.93
C LYS A 421 -20.73 19.65 2.58
N ASP A 422 -21.91 20.25 2.58
CA ASP A 422 -22.60 20.66 1.37
C ASP A 422 -21.73 21.57 0.50
N LEU A 423 -21.80 21.40 -0.82
CA LEU A 423 -20.93 22.06 -1.79
C LEU A 423 -21.08 23.60 -1.74
N SER A 424 -22.27 24.10 -1.37
CA SER A 424 -22.53 25.53 -1.18
C SER A 424 -21.75 26.10 0.00
N THR A 425 -21.61 25.32 1.08
CA THR A 425 -20.92 25.75 2.31
C THR A 425 -19.43 25.89 2.06
N ILE A 426 -18.83 24.94 1.33
CA ILE A 426 -17.42 24.99 0.94
C ILE A 426 -17.15 26.16 0.00
N THR A 427 -18.01 26.37 -0.99
CA THR A 427 -17.88 27.49 -1.94
C THR A 427 -17.93 28.83 -1.21
N ASN A 428 -18.83 28.98 -0.24
CA ASN A 428 -18.92 30.19 0.57
C ASN A 428 -17.73 30.37 1.50
N GLU A 429 -17.27 29.32 2.20
CA GLU A 429 -16.06 29.38 3.04
C GLU A 429 -14.81 29.74 2.21
N PHE A 430 -14.69 29.19 1.00
CA PHE A 430 -13.60 29.47 0.07
C PHE A 430 -13.64 30.92 -0.42
N ASN A 431 -14.81 31.41 -0.85
CA ASN A 431 -14.99 32.79 -1.26
C ASN A 431 -14.70 33.77 -0.12
N LEU A 432 -15.13 33.44 1.10
CA LEU A 432 -14.90 34.25 2.30
C LEU A 432 -13.42 34.27 2.71
N PHE A 433 -12.68 33.20 2.42
CA PHE A 433 -11.23 33.17 2.62
C PHE A 433 -10.55 34.11 1.62
N PHE A 434 -10.80 33.96 0.31
CA PHE A 434 -10.13 34.76 -0.71
C PHE A 434 -10.57 36.23 -0.72
N SER A 435 -11.80 36.54 -0.31
CA SER A 435 -12.24 37.93 -0.11
C SER A 435 -11.47 38.63 1.02
N LYS A 436 -11.04 37.87 2.04
CA LYS A 436 -10.29 38.39 3.19
C LYS A 436 -8.78 38.45 2.95
N VAL A 437 -8.24 37.68 2.00
CA VAL A 437 -6.79 37.65 1.71
C VAL A 437 -6.28 39.04 1.29
N GLY A 438 -7.01 39.72 0.39
CA GLY A 438 -6.60 41.05 -0.09
C GLY A 438 -6.48 42.08 1.04
N GLN A 439 -7.50 42.14 1.91
CA GLN A 439 -7.51 43.03 3.07
C GLN A 439 -6.39 42.68 4.06
N LYS A 440 -6.18 41.40 4.36
CA LYS A 440 -5.16 40.95 5.30
C LYS A 440 -3.74 41.24 4.79
N VAL A 441 -3.51 41.09 3.50
CA VAL A 441 -2.24 41.43 2.84
C VAL A 441 -2.01 42.94 2.88
N ALA A 442 -3.04 43.75 2.58
CA ALA A 442 -2.94 45.21 2.66
C ALA A 442 -2.62 45.69 4.08
N GLU A 443 -3.32 45.18 5.10
CA GLU A 443 -3.09 45.49 6.51
C GLU A 443 -1.69 45.07 6.97
N THR A 444 -1.23 43.88 6.56
CA THR A 444 0.11 43.38 6.89
C THR A 444 1.19 44.23 6.22
N SER A 445 1.00 44.60 4.95
CA SER A 445 1.89 45.51 4.22
C SER A 445 1.93 46.89 4.86
N GLN A 446 0.79 47.43 5.30
CA GLN A 446 0.72 48.73 5.96
C GLN A 446 1.42 48.71 7.32
N SER A 447 1.19 47.67 8.13
CA SER A 447 1.91 47.45 9.39
C SER A 447 3.43 47.31 9.19
N LEU A 448 3.84 46.63 8.11
CA LEU A 448 5.26 46.54 7.71
C LEU A 448 5.82 47.90 7.28
N MET A 449 5.07 48.72 6.55
CA MET A 449 5.52 50.06 6.18
C MET A 449 5.68 50.97 7.39
N GLU A 450 4.75 50.93 8.34
CA GLU A 450 4.80 51.70 9.59
C GLU A 450 5.98 51.27 10.46
N LYS A 451 6.21 49.95 10.64
CA LYS A 451 7.36 49.42 11.38
C LYS A 451 8.71 49.80 10.78
N ASN A 452 8.77 50.01 9.46
CA ASN A 452 10.01 50.31 8.75
C ASN A 452 10.14 51.80 8.36
N ASN A 453 9.28 52.68 8.87
CA ASN A 453 9.27 54.13 8.56
C ASN A 453 9.25 54.45 7.05
N ILE A 454 8.59 53.61 6.24
CA ILE A 454 8.49 53.81 4.79
C ILE A 454 7.25 54.67 4.50
N ARG A 455 7.45 55.95 4.17
CA ARG A 455 6.35 56.82 3.70
C ARG A 455 6.01 56.52 2.24
N ALA A 456 4.77 56.12 1.97
CA ALA A 456 4.24 56.03 0.62
C ALA A 456 4.12 57.44 0.01
N ARG A 457 4.77 57.68 -1.14
CA ARG A 457 4.51 58.86 -1.99
C ARG A 457 3.18 58.64 -2.71
N LEU A 458 2.11 59.26 -2.22
CA LEU A 458 0.87 59.40 -2.99
C LEU A 458 1.16 60.31 -4.20
N ARG A 459 1.24 59.72 -5.41
CA ARG A 459 1.01 60.49 -6.64
C ARG A 459 -0.50 60.57 -6.83
N LEU A 460 -1.09 61.70 -6.48
CA LEU A 460 -2.37 62.12 -7.04
C LEU A 460 -2.13 62.38 -8.52
N SER A 461 -2.59 61.49 -9.40
CA SER A 461 -2.84 61.85 -10.79
C SER A 461 -4.32 62.20 -10.90
N ASP A 462 -4.57 63.49 -11.01
CA ASP A 462 -5.88 64.08 -11.22
C ASP A 462 -6.59 63.41 -12.41
N THR A 463 -7.81 62.96 -12.15
CA THR A 463 -8.79 62.61 -13.16
C THR A 463 -9.22 63.89 -13.88
N ASN A 464 -8.73 64.09 -15.11
CA ASN A 464 -9.43 64.95 -16.05
C ASN A 464 -10.41 64.10 -16.87
N SER A 465 -11.69 64.42 -16.66
CA SER A 465 -12.84 64.01 -17.44
C SER A 465 -12.66 64.35 -18.92
N SER A 466 -12.79 63.35 -19.78
CA SER A 466 -13.30 63.53 -21.13
C SER A 466 -14.21 62.36 -21.50
N SER A 467 -15.49 62.69 -21.49
CA SER A 467 -16.58 62.05 -22.22
C SER A 467 -16.14 61.60 -23.62
N ASN A 468 -16.40 60.35 -23.96
CA ASN A 468 -16.63 59.91 -25.33
C ASN A 468 -17.65 58.76 -25.33
N THR A 469 -18.92 59.16 -25.31
CA THR A 469 -19.97 58.47 -26.07
C THR A 469 -19.64 58.59 -27.56
N PHE A 470 -19.64 57.50 -28.32
CA PHE A 470 -20.32 57.40 -29.62
C PHE A 470 -20.39 55.94 -30.08
N GLN A 471 -21.65 55.49 -30.23
CA GLN A 471 -22.23 54.40 -31.02
C GLN A 471 -21.80 52.94 -30.79
#